data_AF-A0A4Y2CZU5-F1
#
_entry.id   AF-A0A4Y2CZU5-F1
#
_cell.length_a   1.000
_cell.length_b   1.000
_cell.length_c   1.000
_cell.angle_alpha   90.00
_cell.angle_beta   90.00
_cell.angle_gamma   90.00
#
_symmetry.space_group_name_H-M   'P 1'
#
loop_
_entity.id
_entity.type
_entity.pdbx_description
1 polymer ?
#
loop_
_entity_poly.entity_id
_entity_poly.type
_entity_poly.pdbx_seq_one_letter_code
_entity_poly.pdbx_strand_id
1 'polypeptide(L)'
;MASSIEDDRCEVGSVYDIDMHLFIEKGIRGGVPMISHRHSEANHPQCPNYDSSEANKYITYLDANKLHGWAISQPLTVSDFEWLSPEEISLQQICQTSDGTTTGYILEVGMVG
;
A
#
# COMPACT_ATOMS: atom_id res chain seq x y z
N MET A 1 -16.61 6.49 -2.08
CA MET A 1 -15.49 5.86 -2.84
C MET A 1 -15.22 6.75 -4.03
N ALA A 2 -13.98 6.87 -4.49
CA ALA A 2 -13.68 7.65 -5.70
C ALA A 2 -12.95 6.78 -6.73
N SER A 3 -13.17 7.05 -8.01
CA SER A 3 -12.32 6.59 -9.11
C SER A 3 -11.46 7.73 -9.65
N SER A 4 -10.40 7.37 -10.35
CA SER A 4 -9.50 8.30 -11.00
C SER A 4 -8.80 7.60 -12.17
N ILE A 5 -8.34 8.38 -13.15
CA ILE A 5 -7.51 7.85 -14.23
C ILE A 5 -6.07 7.73 -13.76
N GLU A 6 -5.44 6.61 -14.13
CA GLU A 6 -4.04 6.34 -13.96
C GLU A 6 -3.31 6.58 -15.29
N ASP A 7 -2.23 7.37 -15.25
CA ASP A 7 -1.36 7.64 -16.41
C ASP A 7 0.11 7.52 -15.97
N ASP A 8 0.99 7.18 -16.92
CA ASP A 8 2.44 7.16 -16.72
C ASP A 8 3.10 8.53 -16.99
N ARG A 9 2.30 9.51 -17.44
CA ARG A 9 2.71 10.89 -17.73
C ARG A 9 2.48 11.83 -16.54
N CYS A 10 3.41 12.76 -16.33
CA CYS A 10 3.46 13.70 -15.21
C CYS A 10 2.49 14.91 -15.33
N GLU A 11 1.27 14.72 -15.82
CA GLU A 11 0.27 15.78 -15.89
C GLU A 11 -0.84 15.52 -14.86
N VAL A 12 -0.79 16.24 -13.74
CA VAL A 12 -1.79 16.12 -12.66
C VAL A 12 -2.95 17.07 -12.95
N GLY A 13 -4.15 16.52 -13.06
CA GLY A 13 -5.40 17.28 -13.16
C GLY A 13 -5.76 17.95 -11.84
N SER A 14 -6.43 19.10 -11.91
CA SER A 14 -6.89 19.81 -10.72
C SER A 14 -8.11 19.13 -10.11
N VAL A 15 -8.09 18.88 -8.80
CA VAL A 15 -9.27 18.49 -8.02
C VAL A 15 -10.02 19.77 -7.65
N TYR A 16 -11.17 20.01 -8.27
CA TYR A 16 -11.97 21.23 -8.04
C TYR A 16 -12.95 21.11 -6.86
N ASP A 17 -13.21 19.88 -6.40
CA ASP A 17 -14.07 19.58 -5.26
C ASP A 17 -13.25 19.55 -3.95
N ILE A 18 -13.62 20.42 -3.01
CA ILE A 18 -12.97 20.50 -1.70
C ILE A 18 -13.16 19.22 -0.89
N ASP A 19 -14.28 18.53 -1.03
CA ASP A 19 -14.56 17.31 -0.28
C ASP A 19 -13.68 16.15 -0.81
N MET A 20 -13.44 16.08 -2.12
CA MET A 20 -12.48 15.14 -2.71
C MET A 20 -11.06 15.44 -2.26
N HIS A 21 -10.68 16.71 -2.24
CA HIS A 21 -9.36 17.11 -1.78
C HIS A 21 -9.12 16.70 -0.32
N LEU A 22 -10.06 17.02 0.57
CA LEU A 22 -10.00 16.64 1.98
C LEU A 22 -10.01 15.12 2.17
N PHE A 23 -10.77 14.38 1.35
CA PHE A 23 -10.78 12.92 1.37
C PHE A 23 -9.40 12.33 1.02
N ILE A 24 -8.77 12.82 -0.04
CA ILE A 24 -7.42 12.38 -0.44
C ILE A 24 -6.40 12.75 0.63
N GLU A 25 -6.39 14.00 1.11
CA GLU A 25 -5.47 14.46 2.15
C GLU A 25 -5.60 13.63 3.43
N LYS A 26 -6.83 13.36 3.87
CA LYS A 26 -7.11 12.52 5.04
C LYS A 26 -6.67 11.06 4.83
N GLY A 27 -6.52 10.60 3.60
CA GLY A 27 -5.99 9.28 3.24
C GLY A 27 -4.47 9.18 3.26
N ILE A 28 -3.73 10.29 3.14
CA ILE A 28 -2.26 10.27 3.05
C ILE A 28 -1.64 9.77 4.36
N ARG A 29 -0.71 8.83 4.27
CA ARG A 29 0.05 8.27 5.41
C ARG A 29 1.54 8.30 5.10
N GLY A 30 2.35 8.41 6.15
CA GLY A 30 3.80 8.30 6.05
C GLY A 30 4.26 6.83 5.95
N GLY A 31 5.57 6.61 6.09
CA GLY A 31 6.13 5.27 6.16
C GLY A 31 5.52 4.45 7.30
N VAL A 32 5.41 3.14 7.12
CA VAL A 32 4.81 2.21 8.09
C VAL A 32 5.91 1.62 8.98
N PRO A 33 6.05 2.05 10.25
CA PRO A 33 6.92 1.36 11.21
C PRO A 33 6.18 0.13 11.77
N MET A 34 6.75 -1.06 11.62
CA MET A 34 6.21 -2.29 12.22
C MET A 34 7.24 -2.95 13.14
N ILE A 35 6.85 -3.18 14.39
CA ILE A 35 7.62 -3.99 15.35
C ILE A 35 6.74 -5.14 15.81
N SER A 36 6.81 -6.27 15.10
CA SER A 36 5.97 -7.44 15.39
C SER A 36 6.44 -8.19 16.64
N HIS A 37 7.75 -8.21 16.91
CA HIS A 37 8.36 -8.80 18.10
C HIS A 37 9.50 -7.90 18.58
N ARG A 38 9.51 -7.53 19.86
CA ARG A 38 10.52 -6.63 20.44
C ARG A 38 11.89 -7.27 20.58
N HIS A 39 11.95 -8.60 20.71
CA HIS A 39 13.18 -9.36 20.85
C HIS A 39 13.05 -10.70 20.14
N SER A 40 14.09 -11.09 19.41
CA SER A 40 14.20 -12.40 18.78
C SER A 40 15.67 -12.77 18.72
N GLU A 41 16.02 -13.96 19.21
CA GLU A 41 17.35 -14.54 19.10
C GLU A 41 17.36 -15.67 18.07
N ALA A 42 18.42 -15.77 17.27
CA ALA A 42 18.58 -16.85 16.29
C ALA A 42 19.12 -18.11 16.99
N ASN A 43 18.68 -19.29 16.54
CA ASN A 43 19.21 -20.57 16.97
C ASN A 43 19.72 -21.34 15.74
N HIS A 44 21.01 -21.27 15.47
CA HIS A 44 21.63 -21.94 14.33
C HIS A 44 23.02 -22.44 14.72
N PRO A 45 23.54 -23.58 14.20
CA PRO A 45 24.85 -24.13 14.59
C PRO A 45 26.06 -23.20 14.49
N GLN A 46 25.94 -22.09 13.75
CA GLN A 46 26.99 -21.08 13.63
C GLN A 46 26.90 -19.96 14.69
N CYS A 47 25.84 -19.96 15.50
CA CYS A 47 25.65 -18.97 16.57
C CYS A 47 26.43 -19.39 17.84
N PRO A 48 27.03 -18.44 18.59
CA PRO A 48 27.78 -18.74 19.80
C PRO A 48 26.99 -19.47 20.90
N ASN A 49 25.68 -19.19 20.99
CA ASN A 49 24.76 -19.75 21.99
C ASN A 49 23.84 -20.83 21.41
N TYR A 50 24.29 -21.57 20.39
CA TYR A 50 23.47 -22.60 19.75
C TYR A 50 23.04 -23.70 20.75
N ASP A 51 21.75 -23.99 20.77
CA ASP A 51 21.17 -25.10 21.52
C ASP A 51 20.61 -26.15 20.55
N SER A 52 21.24 -27.33 20.54
CA SER A 52 20.83 -28.46 19.70
C SER A 52 19.54 -29.14 20.15
N SER A 53 19.07 -28.85 21.37
CA SER A 53 17.79 -29.35 21.88
C SER A 53 16.59 -28.54 21.39
N GLU A 54 16.84 -27.32 20.90
CA GLU A 54 15.83 -26.41 20.38
C GLU A 54 15.77 -26.42 18.85
N ALA A 55 14.64 -26.02 18.29
CA ALA A 55 14.48 -25.92 16.85
C ALA A 55 15.38 -24.83 16.25
N ASN A 56 15.88 -25.05 15.03
CA ASN A 56 16.64 -24.04 14.33
C ASN A 56 15.77 -22.82 14.02
N LYS A 57 16.29 -21.62 14.29
CA LYS A 57 15.61 -20.34 14.12
C LYS A 57 16.52 -19.34 13.44
N TYR A 58 16.01 -18.71 12.39
CA TYR A 58 16.71 -17.71 11.60
C TYR A 58 16.03 -16.34 11.76
N ILE A 59 16.83 -15.28 11.71
CA ILE A 59 16.34 -13.90 11.67
C ILE A 59 16.55 -13.37 10.27
N THR A 60 15.47 -12.99 9.60
CA THR A 60 15.50 -12.45 8.23
C THR A 60 15.49 -10.93 8.28
N TYR A 61 16.42 -10.30 7.58
CA TYR A 61 16.41 -8.86 7.32
C TYR A 61 16.24 -8.63 5.82
N LEU A 62 15.17 -7.96 5.43
CA LEU A 62 14.85 -7.62 4.04
C LEU A 62 14.85 -6.10 3.89
N ASP A 63 15.45 -5.61 2.80
CA ASP A 63 15.45 -4.19 2.46
C ASP A 63 15.04 -4.01 0.98
N ALA A 64 14.22 -2.99 0.73
CA ALA A 64 13.75 -2.66 -0.60
C ALA A 64 14.60 -1.53 -1.19
N ASN A 65 15.39 -1.85 -2.21
CA ASN A 65 16.22 -0.86 -2.90
C ASN A 65 15.33 0.16 -3.65
N LYS A 66 15.46 1.45 -3.28
CA LYS A 66 14.74 2.58 -3.92
C LYS A 66 13.21 2.46 -3.86
N LEU A 67 12.65 2.14 -2.70
CA LEU A 67 11.21 1.99 -2.50
C LEU A 67 10.37 3.14 -3.11
N HIS A 68 10.70 4.40 -2.83
CA HIS A 68 9.98 5.54 -3.41
C HIS A 68 10.12 5.65 -4.92
N GLY A 69 11.32 5.37 -5.47
CA GLY A 69 11.54 5.41 -6.90
C GLY A 69 10.74 4.34 -7.64
N TRP A 70 10.64 3.14 -7.05
CA TRP A 70 9.79 2.07 -7.56
C TRP A 70 8.30 2.40 -7.45
N ALA A 71 7.87 3.02 -6.35
CA ALA A 71 6.47 3.45 -6.17
C ALA A 71 6.06 4.53 -7.19
N ILE A 72 6.95 5.50 -7.46
CA ILE A 72 6.71 6.55 -8.45
C ILE A 72 6.73 6.01 -9.89
N SER A 73 7.35 4.84 -10.13
CA SER A 73 7.30 4.17 -11.43
C SER A 73 6.07 3.30 -11.64
N GLN A 74 5.18 3.18 -10.65
CA GLN A 74 3.89 2.53 -10.81
C GLN A 74 2.89 3.53 -11.42
N PRO A 75 1.78 3.06 -12.02
CA PRO A 75 0.68 3.93 -12.41
C PRO A 75 0.21 4.76 -11.19
N LEU A 76 0.06 6.07 -11.40
CA LEU A 76 -0.39 7.00 -10.37
C LEU A 76 -1.72 7.61 -10.79
N THR A 77 -2.58 7.87 -9.82
CA THR A 77 -3.85 8.55 -10.04
C THR A 77 -3.60 10.03 -10.33
N VAL A 78 -3.88 10.47 -11.56
CA VAL A 78 -3.48 11.79 -12.05
C VAL A 78 -4.64 12.74 -12.30
N SER A 79 -5.79 12.26 -12.76
CA SER A 79 -6.89 13.12 -13.23
C SER A 79 -8.25 12.42 -13.16
N ASP A 80 -9.29 13.18 -13.56
CA ASP A 80 -10.65 12.69 -13.78
C ASP A 80 -11.22 11.97 -12.55
N PHE A 81 -11.05 12.63 -11.41
CA PHE A 81 -11.57 12.16 -10.13
C PHE A 81 -13.08 12.25 -10.12
N GLU A 82 -13.73 11.11 -9.86
CA GLU A 82 -15.19 11.03 -9.75
C GLU A 82 -15.61 10.26 -8.49
N TRP A 83 -16.66 10.72 -7.82
CA TRP A 83 -17.27 9.98 -6.73
C TRP A 83 -18.09 8.81 -7.29
N LEU A 84 -17.86 7.62 -6.74
CA LEU A 84 -18.64 6.41 -7.06
C LEU A 84 -19.53 6.01 -5.90
N SER A 85 -20.77 5.65 -6.23
CA SER A 85 -21.73 5.06 -5.33
C SER A 85 -21.51 3.54 -5.20
N PRO A 86 -21.94 2.91 -4.10
CA PRO A 86 -21.84 1.46 -3.92
C PRO A 86 -22.60 0.64 -4.99
N GLU A 87 -23.58 1.24 -5.67
CA GLU A 87 -24.33 0.62 -6.76
C GLU A 87 -23.54 0.58 -8.08
N GLU A 88 -22.61 1.52 -8.27
CA GLU A 88 -21.80 1.64 -9.50
C GLU A 88 -20.62 0.67 -9.51
N ILE A 89 -20.08 0.34 -8.33
CA ILE A 89 -18.96 -0.58 -8.20
C ILE A 89 -18.96 -1.34 -6.88
N SER A 90 -18.67 -2.64 -6.97
CA SER A 90 -18.51 -3.51 -5.80
C SER A 90 -17.04 -3.76 -5.45
N LEU A 91 -16.78 -4.05 -4.17
CA LEU A 91 -15.44 -4.45 -3.70
C LEU A 91 -14.88 -5.66 -4.47
N GLN A 92 -15.74 -6.59 -4.89
CA GLN A 92 -15.33 -7.76 -5.65
C GLN A 92 -14.76 -7.38 -7.02
N GLN A 93 -15.39 -6.41 -7.71
CA GLN A 93 -14.90 -5.92 -9.00
C GLN A 93 -13.57 -5.19 -8.84
N ILE A 94 -13.40 -4.40 -7.78
CA ILE A 94 -12.14 -3.71 -7.47
C ILE A 94 -11.01 -4.72 -7.27
N CYS A 95 -11.23 -5.73 -6.42
CA CYS A 95 -10.23 -6.79 -6.17
C CYS A 95 -9.87 -7.63 -7.41
N GLN A 96 -10.71 -7.61 -8.45
CA GLN A 96 -10.49 -8.32 -9.72
C GLN A 96 -9.92 -7.42 -10.82
N THR A 97 -9.81 -6.11 -10.58
CA THR A 97 -9.19 -5.17 -11.51
C THR A 97 -7.68 -5.41 -11.54
N SER A 98 -7.10 -5.44 -12.74
CA SER A 98 -5.66 -5.64 -12.91
C SER A 98 -4.88 -4.35 -12.69
N ASP A 99 -3.67 -4.43 -12.14
CA ASP A 99 -2.80 -3.28 -11.89
C ASP A 99 -2.36 -2.48 -13.15
N GLY A 100 -2.64 -2.99 -14.36
CA GLY A 100 -2.33 -2.30 -15.63
C GLY A 100 -3.52 -1.58 -16.25
N THR A 101 -4.65 -1.44 -15.54
CA THR A 101 -5.80 -0.69 -16.06
C THR A 101 -5.58 0.81 -16.00
N THR A 102 -6.24 1.55 -16.87
CA THR A 102 -6.20 3.02 -16.90
C THR A 102 -7.07 3.66 -15.81
N THR A 103 -7.86 2.90 -15.05
CA THR A 103 -8.73 3.42 -13.99
C THR A 103 -8.32 2.83 -12.65
N GLY A 104 -7.97 3.71 -11.72
CA GLY A 104 -7.68 3.40 -10.32
C GLY A 104 -8.85 3.76 -9.40
N TYR A 105 -8.85 3.18 -8.20
CA TYR A 105 -9.89 3.39 -7.19
C TYR A 105 -9.29 3.79 -5.84
N ILE A 106 -9.89 4.80 -5.20
CA ILE A 106 -9.51 5.28 -3.86
C ILE A 106 -10.62 4.92 -2.87
N LEU A 107 -10.27 4.12 -1.87
CA LEU A 107 -11.18 3.62 -0.85
C LEU A 107 -10.79 4.15 0.53
N GLU A 108 -11.77 4.69 1.27
CA GLU A 108 -11.65 4.85 2.72
C GLU A 108 -12.20 3.58 3.37
N VAL A 109 -11.31 2.81 3.99
CA VAL A 109 -11.65 1.56 4.67
C VAL A 109 -11.50 1.77 6.17
N GLY A 110 -12.60 1.63 6.91
CA GLY A 110 -12.57 1.56 8.36
C GLY A 110 -12.08 0.19 8.83
N MET A 111 -11.20 0.15 9.82
CA MET A 111 -10.91 -1.09 10.52
C MET A 111 -12.09 -1.38 11.46
N VAL A 112 -12.80 -2.48 11.24
CA VAL A 112 -13.73 -3.03 12.24
C VAL A 112 -12.85 -3.78 13.25
N GLY A 113 -12.82 -3.27 14.49
CA GLY A 113 -12.06 -3.85 15.59
C GLY A 113 -12.69 -5.10 16.17
#